data_AF-A0A2D6TUT4-F1
#
_entry.id   AF-A0A2D6TUT4-F1
#
_cell.length_a   1.000
_cell.length_b   1.000
_cell.length_c   1.000
_cell.angle_alpha   90.00
_cell.angle_beta   90.00
_cell.angle_gamma   90.00
#
_symmetry.space_group_name_H-M   'P 1'
#
loop_
_entity.id
_entity.type
_entity.pdbx_description
1 polymer ?
#
loop_
_entity_poly.entity_id
_entity_poly.type
_entity_poly.pdbx_seq_one_letter_code
_entity_poly.pdbx_strand_id
1 'polypeptide(L)'
;MKQTIDISKPSKLRIAWEDAKDYPVVVHRDWTAKRTRSRNATERRRSETLKHHPLYWDAKKRGDYIAAQEIVDDLICEDAMLRICGHMGDKSPLIVAPSLTKEDPSNVIPVSFAHSIAYELSLNVCHDIYQRDTAHRTGRGGFYRLAFSPEFYGKVIEGQDYIIVDDVATMGGTLAALRSFIEGHGGNVVCMSVLADSNMKARVGMQGLSRDFNLNASTDDIKRVESKHGKRLNEFWERHNGYGIDCLTARETDFLHFFEREHNIERCILEEKRATHYKLGAGNDNVMNVKSVAAPVVRSA
;
A
#
# COMPACT_ATOMS: atom_id res chain seq x y z
N MET A 1 14.31 -30.79 -13.52
CA MET A 1 13.38 -31.11 -12.42
C MET A 1 12.58 -29.85 -12.12
N LYS A 2 11.29 -29.84 -12.45
CA LYS A 2 10.40 -28.72 -12.12
C LYS A 2 10.07 -28.85 -10.63
N GLN A 3 10.50 -27.90 -9.80
CA GLN A 3 9.99 -27.76 -8.45
C GLN A 3 8.55 -27.28 -8.57
N THR A 4 7.61 -28.17 -8.28
CA THR A 4 6.20 -27.83 -8.15
C THR A 4 6.07 -26.93 -6.92
N ILE A 5 5.83 -25.64 -7.13
CA ILE A 5 5.54 -24.70 -6.05
C ILE A 5 4.22 -25.15 -5.42
N ASP A 6 4.30 -25.60 -4.17
CA ASP A 6 3.17 -26.02 -3.36
C ASP A 6 2.31 -24.82 -2.98
N ILE A 7 1.21 -24.64 -3.71
CA ILE A 7 0.16 -23.62 -3.51
C ILE A 7 -0.62 -23.79 -2.19
N SER A 8 -0.27 -24.76 -1.33
CA SER A 8 -1.01 -25.06 -0.08
C SER A 8 -0.44 -24.44 1.20
N LYS A 9 0.77 -23.86 1.18
CA LYS A 9 1.24 -23.03 2.30
C LYS A 9 0.84 -21.58 2.08
N PRO A 10 0.12 -20.93 3.02
CA PRO A 10 0.01 -19.48 2.96
C PRO A 10 1.42 -18.92 3.08
N SER A 11 1.93 -18.32 2.00
CA SER A 11 3.12 -17.49 2.07
C SER A 11 2.88 -16.48 3.20
N LYS A 12 3.85 -16.30 4.11
CA LYS A 12 3.73 -15.28 5.17
C LYS A 12 3.24 -13.97 4.55
N LEU A 13 2.32 -13.28 5.22
CA LEU A 13 1.76 -12.00 4.73
C LEU A 13 2.85 -10.97 4.42
N ARG A 14 3.96 -11.05 5.16
CA ARG A 14 5.21 -10.37 4.83
C ARG A 14 6.40 -11.31 4.96
N ILE A 15 7.42 -11.06 4.16
CA ILE A 15 8.72 -11.74 4.25
C ILE A 15 9.75 -10.74 4.80
N ALA A 16 10.79 -11.27 5.44
CA ALA A 16 11.87 -10.45 6.00
C ALA A 16 12.60 -9.66 4.91
N TRP A 17 13.23 -8.56 5.30
CA TRP A 17 14.10 -7.80 4.41
C TRP A 17 15.40 -8.55 4.17
N GLU A 18 15.98 -8.35 2.99
CA GLU A 18 17.33 -8.84 2.70
C GLU A 18 18.34 -7.82 3.21
N ASP A 19 19.22 -8.22 4.13
CA ASP A 19 20.16 -7.31 4.80
C ASP A 19 21.07 -6.51 3.86
N ALA A 20 21.36 -7.05 2.67
CA ALA A 20 22.25 -6.43 1.68
C ALA A 20 21.52 -5.63 0.59
N LYS A 21 20.17 -5.60 0.60
CA LYS A 21 19.36 -4.99 -0.45
C LYS A 21 18.58 -3.79 0.09
N ASP A 22 18.76 -2.65 -0.57
CA ASP A 22 17.90 -1.49 -0.35
C ASP A 22 16.57 -1.64 -1.10
N TYR A 23 15.53 -1.06 -0.52
CA TYR A 23 14.18 -0.97 -1.08
C TYR A 23 13.80 0.51 -1.25
N PRO A 24 14.42 1.21 -2.21
CA PRO A 24 14.21 2.64 -2.40
C PRO A 24 12.77 2.92 -2.82
N VAL A 25 12.16 3.88 -2.14
CA VAL A 25 10.88 4.47 -2.53
C VAL A 25 11.15 5.85 -3.09
N VAL A 26 11.04 5.96 -4.41
CA VAL A 26 11.16 7.22 -5.13
C VAL A 26 9.91 8.05 -4.89
N VAL A 27 10.07 9.30 -4.45
CA VAL A 27 8.94 10.21 -4.23
C VAL A 27 8.94 11.30 -5.28
N HIS A 28 7.80 11.47 -5.96
CA HIS A 28 7.67 12.41 -7.07
C HIS A 28 7.53 13.87 -6.67
N ARG A 29 7.33 14.20 -5.39
CA ARG A 29 6.75 15.50 -5.07
C ARG A 29 7.68 16.69 -5.36
N ASP A 30 7.34 17.47 -6.40
CA ASP A 30 7.34 18.93 -6.33
C ASP A 30 6.17 19.53 -7.12
N TRP A 31 5.68 20.69 -6.66
CA TRP A 31 4.24 20.79 -6.47
C TRP A 31 3.63 22.06 -7.09
N THR A 32 2.87 21.86 -8.18
CA THR A 32 2.11 22.88 -8.90
C THR A 32 0.76 22.33 -9.39
N ALA A 33 -0.31 22.52 -8.63
CA ALA A 33 -1.66 22.29 -9.16
C ALA A 33 -1.90 23.29 -10.32
N LYS A 34 -2.17 22.80 -11.54
CA LYS A 34 -2.59 23.69 -12.63
C LYS A 34 -4.01 24.19 -12.32
N ARG A 35 -4.24 25.51 -12.50
CA ARG A 35 -5.58 26.10 -12.30
C ARG A 35 -6.56 25.48 -13.30
N THR A 36 -7.71 25.03 -12.80
CA THR A 36 -8.90 24.81 -13.62
C THR A 36 -9.37 26.10 -14.30
N ARG A 37 -10.04 25.93 -15.46
CA ARG A 37 -10.46 26.89 -16.50
C ARG A 37 -11.13 28.21 -16.04
N SER A 38 -10.46 29.06 -15.27
CA SER A 38 -10.93 30.41 -14.94
C SER A 38 -9.98 31.47 -15.50
N ARG A 39 -10.50 32.29 -16.42
CA ARG A 39 -9.77 33.35 -17.15
C ARG A 39 -9.12 34.42 -16.24
N ASN A 40 -9.50 34.53 -14.96
CA ASN A 40 -9.17 35.69 -14.12
C ASN A 40 -8.57 35.38 -12.73
N ALA A 41 -7.63 34.45 -12.55
CA ALA A 41 -6.83 34.47 -11.30
C ALA A 41 -5.33 34.30 -11.53
N THR A 42 -4.62 35.29 -11.04
CA THR A 42 -3.21 35.54 -11.33
C THR A 42 -2.28 34.81 -10.36
N GLU A 43 -2.80 34.02 -9.41
CA GLU A 43 -2.00 33.34 -8.40
C GLU A 43 -2.16 31.81 -8.42
N ARG A 44 -1.02 31.11 -8.46
CA ARG A 44 -0.90 29.65 -8.33
C ARG A 44 -1.13 29.28 -6.85
N ARG A 45 -2.27 28.66 -6.52
CA ARG A 45 -2.50 28.13 -5.17
C ARG A 45 -2.07 26.69 -5.04
N ARG A 46 -1.50 26.44 -3.87
CA ARG A 46 -0.78 25.26 -3.46
C ARG A 46 -1.71 24.46 -2.50
N SER A 47 -2.43 23.40 -2.96
CA SER A 47 -3.02 22.21 -2.22
C SER A 47 -2.14 21.33 -1.24
N GLU A 48 -2.01 21.66 0.04
CA GLU A 48 -0.99 21.14 0.99
C GLU A 48 -0.68 19.62 1.04
N THR A 49 -1.59 18.74 0.60
CA THR A 49 -1.36 17.28 0.44
C THR A 49 -2.12 16.76 -0.78
N LEU A 50 -1.87 15.52 -1.22
CA LEU A 50 -2.66 14.88 -2.30
C LEU A 50 -4.18 14.94 -2.01
N LYS A 51 -4.57 14.78 -0.74
CA LYS A 51 -5.98 14.83 -0.32
C LYS A 51 -6.65 16.20 -0.54
N HIS A 52 -5.86 17.28 -0.59
CA HIS A 52 -6.36 18.63 -0.83
C HIS A 52 -6.48 18.95 -2.33
N HIS A 53 -6.04 18.04 -3.22
CA HIS A 53 -6.15 18.26 -4.65
C HIS A 53 -7.64 18.37 -5.03
N PRO A 54 -8.06 19.35 -5.84
CA PRO A 54 -9.49 19.56 -6.16
C PRO A 54 -10.18 18.31 -6.70
N LEU A 55 -9.45 17.50 -7.46
CA LEU A 55 -9.94 16.28 -8.12
C LEU A 55 -9.75 15.00 -7.28
N TYR A 56 -9.18 15.13 -6.07
CA TYR A 56 -8.80 13.97 -5.26
C TYR A 56 -9.99 13.04 -5.01
N TRP A 57 -11.14 13.58 -4.63
CA TRP A 57 -12.29 12.76 -4.25
C TRP A 57 -12.94 12.07 -5.43
N ASP A 58 -12.95 12.69 -6.61
CA ASP A 58 -13.50 12.08 -7.81
C ASP A 58 -12.65 10.87 -8.23
N ALA A 59 -11.32 11.03 -8.25
CA ALA A 59 -10.39 9.93 -8.54
C ALA A 59 -10.35 8.86 -7.43
N LYS A 60 -10.44 9.25 -6.15
CA LYS A 60 -10.27 8.34 -5.00
C LYS A 60 -11.53 7.55 -4.64
N LYS A 61 -12.72 8.06 -4.98
CA LYS A 61 -14.00 7.50 -4.53
C LYS A 61 -15.01 7.22 -5.63
N ARG A 62 -14.86 7.81 -6.81
CA ARG A 62 -15.83 7.68 -7.91
C ARG A 62 -15.28 6.97 -9.14
N GLY A 63 -14.04 6.46 -9.09
CA GLY A 63 -13.42 5.83 -10.25
C GLY A 63 -13.16 6.77 -11.43
N ASP A 64 -13.04 8.09 -11.19
CA ASP A 64 -12.85 9.06 -12.27
C ASP A 64 -11.39 9.05 -12.76
N TYR A 65 -11.16 8.34 -13.87
CA TYR A 65 -9.86 8.21 -14.51
C TYR A 65 -9.35 9.52 -15.13
N ILE A 66 -10.24 10.44 -15.54
CA ILE A 66 -9.83 11.75 -16.08
C ILE A 66 -9.26 12.59 -14.94
N ALA A 67 -9.99 12.64 -13.82
CA ALA A 67 -9.52 13.28 -12.59
C ALA A 67 -8.19 12.68 -12.08
N ALA A 68 -8.04 11.36 -12.17
CA ALA A 68 -6.83 10.66 -11.77
C ALA A 68 -5.63 11.00 -12.67
N GLN A 69 -5.83 11.06 -13.99
CA GLN A 69 -4.77 11.46 -14.92
C GLN A 69 -4.35 12.91 -14.68
N GLU A 70 -5.30 13.84 -14.50
CA GLU A 70 -4.96 15.24 -14.19
C GLU A 70 -4.16 15.36 -12.87
N ILE A 71 -4.48 14.56 -11.85
CA ILE A 71 -3.70 14.48 -10.60
C ILE A 71 -2.27 13.99 -10.87
N VAL A 72 -2.12 12.97 -11.70
CA VAL A 72 -0.81 12.37 -12.01
C VAL A 72 0.06 13.36 -12.79
N ASP A 73 -0.51 14.01 -13.82
CA ASP A 73 0.17 15.01 -14.64
C ASP A 73 0.64 16.22 -13.80
N ASP A 74 -0.12 16.60 -12.77
CA ASP A 74 0.21 17.71 -11.87
C ASP A 74 1.29 17.35 -10.82
N LEU A 75 1.55 16.06 -10.59
CA LEU A 75 2.42 15.58 -9.50
C LEU A 75 3.65 14.79 -9.95
N ILE A 76 3.68 14.27 -11.17
CA ILE A 76 4.88 13.63 -11.70
C ILE A 76 6.02 14.65 -11.76
N CYS A 77 7.20 14.22 -11.33
CA CYS A 77 8.44 14.98 -11.39
C CYS A 77 9.44 14.27 -12.29
N GLU A 78 10.04 15.01 -13.21
CA GLU A 78 11.07 14.52 -14.14
C GLU A 78 12.29 13.97 -13.38
N ASP A 79 12.75 14.64 -12.32
CA ASP A 79 13.86 14.16 -11.49
C ASP A 79 13.54 12.83 -10.78
N ALA A 80 12.26 12.59 -10.46
CA ALA A 80 11.82 11.29 -9.94
C ALA A 80 11.86 10.21 -11.01
N MET A 81 11.45 10.53 -12.25
CA MET A 81 11.56 9.61 -13.38
C MET A 81 13.02 9.21 -13.64
N LEU A 82 13.94 10.17 -13.63
CA LEU A 82 15.38 9.89 -13.80
C LEU A 82 15.93 8.97 -12.70
N ARG A 83 15.49 9.13 -11.45
CA ARG A 83 15.89 8.25 -10.34
C ARG A 83 15.30 6.84 -10.48
N ILE A 84 14.05 6.72 -10.93
CA ILE A 84 13.46 5.42 -11.28
C ILE A 84 14.30 4.74 -12.36
N CYS A 85 14.65 5.45 -13.44
CA CYS A 85 15.55 4.96 -14.49
C CYS A 85 16.90 4.47 -13.93
N GLY A 86 17.50 5.24 -13.01
CA GLY A 86 18.74 4.86 -12.34
C GLY A 86 18.63 3.55 -11.56
N HIS A 87 17.50 3.30 -10.89
CA HIS A 87 17.27 2.05 -10.16
C HIS A 87 16.99 0.84 -11.07
N MET A 88 16.26 1.02 -12.17
CA MET A 88 16.00 -0.07 -13.11
C MET A 88 17.22 -0.41 -13.98
N GLY A 89 18.08 0.57 -14.30
CA GLY A 89 19.18 0.39 -15.25
C GLY A 89 18.65 -0.11 -16.60
N ASP A 90 19.30 -1.13 -17.17
CA ASP A 90 18.92 -1.72 -18.46
C ASP A 90 17.78 -2.75 -18.37
N LYS A 91 17.19 -2.96 -17.18
CA LYS A 91 16.10 -3.92 -16.99
C LYS A 91 14.81 -3.42 -17.64
N SER A 92 13.88 -4.32 -17.90
CA SER A 92 12.52 -3.99 -18.37
C SER A 92 11.47 -4.48 -17.36
N PRO A 93 11.34 -3.83 -16.20
CA PRO A 93 10.42 -4.26 -15.16
C PRO A 93 8.95 -4.04 -15.55
N LEU A 94 8.05 -4.83 -14.97
CA LEU A 94 6.62 -4.56 -15.02
C LEU A 94 6.23 -3.55 -13.93
N ILE A 95 5.41 -2.56 -14.29
CA ILE A 95 4.87 -1.60 -13.32
C ILE A 95 3.64 -2.21 -12.66
N VAL A 96 3.59 -2.26 -11.33
CA VAL A 96 2.46 -2.83 -10.59
C VAL A 96 1.94 -1.84 -9.56
N ALA A 97 0.63 -1.62 -9.57
CA ALA A 97 -0.09 -0.80 -8.58
C ALA A 97 -1.02 -1.66 -7.73
N PRO A 98 -1.26 -1.32 -6.45
CA PRO A 98 -2.30 -1.96 -5.67
C PRO A 98 -3.68 -1.65 -6.26
N SER A 99 -4.38 -2.69 -6.73
CA SER A 99 -5.75 -2.59 -7.23
C SER A 99 -6.65 -3.61 -6.53
N LEU A 100 -7.83 -3.18 -6.08
CA LEU A 100 -8.77 -4.06 -5.37
C LEU A 100 -9.52 -5.02 -6.31
N THR A 101 -9.84 -4.59 -7.53
CA THR A 101 -10.68 -5.34 -8.47
C THR A 101 -10.23 -5.15 -9.92
N LYS A 102 -10.67 -6.09 -10.77
CA LYS A 102 -10.51 -6.01 -12.22
C LYS A 102 -11.56 -5.11 -12.88
N GLU A 103 -12.72 -4.91 -12.24
CA GLU A 103 -13.93 -4.44 -12.94
C GLU A 103 -14.45 -3.04 -12.56
N ASP A 104 -14.01 -2.40 -11.48
CA ASP A 104 -14.24 -0.94 -11.26
C ASP A 104 -13.50 -0.47 -9.99
N PRO A 105 -12.29 0.11 -10.09
CA PRO A 105 -11.60 0.59 -8.90
C PRO A 105 -12.28 1.87 -8.40
N SER A 106 -12.81 1.87 -7.18
CA SER A 106 -13.27 3.15 -6.56
C SER A 106 -12.13 4.18 -6.46
N ASN A 107 -10.90 3.70 -6.26
CA ASN A 107 -9.67 4.48 -6.24
C ASN A 107 -8.81 4.16 -7.47
N VAL A 108 -8.78 5.07 -8.44
CA VAL A 108 -8.05 4.90 -9.71
C VAL A 108 -6.71 5.63 -9.77
N ILE A 109 -6.31 6.32 -8.70
CA ILE A 109 -5.05 7.09 -8.68
C ILE A 109 -3.81 6.20 -8.87
N PRO A 110 -3.62 5.09 -8.11
CA PRO A 110 -2.42 4.26 -8.26
C PRO A 110 -2.28 3.62 -9.64
N VAL A 111 -3.39 3.17 -10.24
CA VAL A 111 -3.36 2.53 -11.57
C VAL A 111 -3.11 3.56 -12.68
N SER A 112 -3.67 4.76 -12.58
CA SER A 112 -3.39 5.85 -13.54
C SER A 112 -1.92 6.28 -13.47
N PHE A 113 -1.36 6.31 -12.26
CA PHE A 113 0.07 6.56 -12.06
C PHE A 113 0.94 5.45 -12.67
N ALA A 114 0.55 4.18 -12.51
CA ALA A 114 1.24 3.05 -13.13
C ALA A 114 1.27 3.17 -14.66
N HIS A 115 0.14 3.50 -15.29
CA HIS A 115 0.07 3.70 -16.73
C HIS A 115 0.90 4.88 -17.22
N SER A 116 0.94 5.98 -16.46
CA SER A 116 1.75 7.15 -16.82
C SER A 116 3.25 6.84 -16.76
N ILE A 117 3.73 6.18 -15.70
CA ILE A 117 5.14 5.73 -15.63
C ILE A 117 5.45 4.74 -16.76
N ALA A 118 4.56 3.78 -17.00
CA ALA A 118 4.76 2.79 -18.04
C ALA A 118 4.85 3.43 -19.43
N TYR A 119 4.00 4.41 -19.73
CA TYR A 119 4.05 5.17 -20.98
C TYR A 119 5.36 5.93 -21.14
N GLU A 120 5.75 6.73 -20.14
CA GLU A 120 6.97 7.56 -20.18
C GLU A 120 8.25 6.71 -20.30
N LEU A 121 8.28 5.54 -19.67
CA LEU A 121 9.45 4.64 -19.68
C LEU A 121 9.38 3.53 -20.72
N SER A 122 8.34 3.50 -21.57
CA SER A 122 8.11 2.42 -22.55
C SER A 122 8.09 1.02 -21.89
N LEU A 123 7.48 0.92 -20.72
CA LEU A 123 7.30 -0.32 -19.95
C LEU A 123 5.85 -0.82 -20.02
N ASN A 124 5.59 -2.00 -19.45
CA ASN A 124 4.26 -2.60 -19.38
C ASN A 124 3.71 -2.59 -17.96
N VAL A 125 2.40 -2.40 -17.83
CA VAL A 125 1.70 -2.53 -16.55
C VAL A 125 1.34 -4.00 -16.29
N CYS A 126 1.58 -4.46 -15.06
CA CYS A 126 1.12 -5.75 -14.57
C CYS A 126 -0.36 -5.67 -14.19
N HIS A 127 -1.19 -6.45 -14.87
CA HIS A 127 -2.64 -6.54 -14.63
C HIS A 127 -3.05 -7.84 -13.93
N ASP A 128 -2.09 -8.61 -13.43
CA ASP A 128 -2.32 -9.96 -12.89
C ASP A 128 -2.20 -10.03 -11.35
N ILE A 129 -1.92 -8.92 -10.68
CA ILE A 129 -1.76 -8.86 -9.22
C ILE A 129 -2.80 -7.91 -8.63
N TYR A 130 -3.53 -8.41 -7.63
CA TYR A 130 -4.67 -7.73 -7.02
C TYR A 130 -4.55 -7.73 -5.50
N GLN A 131 -5.06 -6.68 -4.85
CA GLN A 131 -5.19 -6.56 -3.41
C GLN A 131 -6.54 -7.14 -2.96
N ARG A 132 -6.56 -7.96 -1.92
CA ARG A 132 -7.81 -8.41 -1.29
C ARG A 132 -8.48 -7.28 -0.52
N ASP A 133 -9.81 -7.26 -0.56
CA ASP A 133 -10.62 -6.28 0.17
C ASP A 133 -10.82 -6.68 1.65
N THR A 134 -9.71 -6.88 2.38
CA THR A 134 -9.74 -7.35 3.77
C THR A 134 -9.55 -6.22 4.78
N ALA A 135 -9.08 -5.04 4.33
CA ALA A 135 -8.74 -3.92 5.20
C ALA A 135 -8.99 -2.58 4.50
N HIS A 136 -10.17 -1.99 4.69
CA HIS A 136 -10.46 -0.63 4.20
C HIS A 136 -9.65 0.43 4.98
N ARG A 137 -8.36 0.59 4.64
CA ARG A 137 -7.37 1.42 5.36
C ARG A 137 -7.50 2.93 5.10
N THR A 138 -8.29 3.35 4.12
CA THR A 138 -8.44 4.78 3.79
C THR A 138 -9.05 5.53 4.97
N GLY A 139 -8.34 6.55 5.48
CA GLY A 139 -8.79 7.34 6.64
C GLY A 139 -8.59 6.69 8.01
N ARG A 140 -7.93 5.53 8.09
CA ARG A 140 -7.65 4.82 9.36
C ARG A 140 -6.29 5.21 9.96
N GLY A 141 -6.22 5.18 11.30
CA GLY A 141 -5.04 5.52 12.09
C GLY A 141 -3.90 4.48 12.03
N GLY A 142 -2.77 4.79 12.68
CA GLY A 142 -1.56 3.97 12.64
C GLY A 142 -1.73 2.56 13.22
N PHE A 143 -2.41 2.41 14.37
CA PHE A 143 -2.65 1.09 14.96
C PHE A 143 -3.51 0.18 14.08
N TYR A 144 -4.60 0.70 13.49
CA TYR A 144 -5.36 -0.05 12.49
C TYR A 144 -4.47 -0.51 11.33
N ARG A 145 -3.58 0.36 10.85
CA ARG A 145 -2.66 0.04 9.74
C ARG A 145 -1.64 -1.03 10.10
N LEU A 146 -1.21 -1.11 11.36
CA LEU A 146 -0.34 -2.18 11.87
C LEU A 146 -1.10 -3.48 12.13
N ALA A 147 -2.34 -3.39 12.61
CA ALA A 147 -3.18 -4.55 12.91
C ALA A 147 -3.61 -5.32 11.65
N PHE A 148 -3.75 -4.60 10.53
CA PHE A 148 -4.25 -5.13 9.27
C PHE A 148 -3.29 -4.82 8.11
N SER A 149 -2.41 -5.77 7.83
CA SER A 149 -1.59 -5.74 6.62
C SER A 149 -2.48 -6.03 5.40
N PRO A 150 -2.31 -5.32 4.27
CA PRO A 150 -2.93 -5.71 3.01
C PRO A 150 -2.49 -7.11 2.61
N GLU A 151 -3.37 -7.82 1.92
CA GLU A 151 -3.08 -9.11 1.32
C GLU A 151 -3.20 -9.00 -0.19
N PHE A 152 -2.36 -9.72 -0.91
CA PHE A 152 -2.34 -9.74 -2.38
C PHE A 152 -2.53 -11.16 -2.89
N TYR A 153 -3.05 -11.26 -4.12
CA TYR A 153 -3.25 -12.51 -4.84
C TYR A 153 -3.12 -12.26 -6.34
N GLY A 154 -3.05 -13.35 -7.11
CA GLY A 154 -2.89 -13.29 -8.56
C GLY A 154 -1.59 -13.95 -9.00
N LYS A 155 -1.12 -13.62 -10.20
CA LYS A 155 0.03 -14.28 -10.83
C LYS A 155 1.25 -13.36 -10.82
N VAL A 156 2.32 -13.86 -10.21
CA VAL A 156 3.67 -13.30 -10.34
C VAL A 156 4.43 -14.13 -11.38
N ILE A 157 5.21 -13.46 -12.22
CA ILE A 157 6.09 -14.10 -13.20
C ILE A 157 7.43 -14.32 -12.50
N GLU A 158 7.82 -15.58 -12.34
CA GLU A 158 9.10 -15.95 -11.74
C GLU A 158 10.27 -15.37 -12.55
N GLY A 159 11.25 -14.78 -11.86
CA GLY A 159 12.42 -14.12 -12.46
C GLY A 159 12.15 -12.75 -13.08
N GLN A 160 10.90 -12.27 -13.11
CA GLN A 160 10.55 -10.95 -13.64
C GLN A 160 10.87 -9.84 -12.64
N ASP A 161 11.44 -8.75 -13.14
CA ASP A 161 11.62 -7.52 -12.38
C ASP A 161 10.31 -6.71 -12.33
N TYR A 162 10.06 -6.04 -11.21
CA TYR A 162 8.87 -5.23 -10.94
C TYR A 162 9.25 -3.88 -10.34
N ILE A 163 8.51 -2.84 -10.74
CA ILE A 163 8.46 -1.55 -10.03
C ILE A 163 7.09 -1.44 -9.39
N ILE A 164 7.04 -1.28 -8.08
CA ILE A 164 5.79 -1.06 -7.36
C ILE A 164 5.47 0.44 -7.35
N VAL A 165 4.24 0.82 -7.66
CA VAL A 165 3.79 2.21 -7.56
C VAL A 165 2.56 2.34 -6.68
N ASP A 166 2.42 3.44 -5.94
CA ASP A 166 1.23 3.75 -5.14
C ASP A 166 0.94 5.25 -5.12
N ASP A 167 -0.25 5.65 -4.67
CA ASP A 167 -0.61 7.08 -4.57
C ASP A 167 0.13 7.77 -3.42
N VAL A 168 0.06 7.20 -2.21
CA VAL A 168 0.62 7.81 -1.00
C VAL A 168 1.31 6.78 -0.12
N ALA A 169 2.61 6.97 0.10
CA ALA A 169 3.30 6.27 1.18
C ALA A 169 2.97 6.92 2.53
N THR A 170 2.25 6.20 3.39
CA THR A 170 2.08 6.59 4.80
C THR A 170 3.16 5.93 5.66
N MET A 171 2.84 4.77 6.21
CA MET A 171 3.78 3.90 6.93
C MET A 171 4.43 2.88 5.98
N GLY A 172 4.08 2.85 4.69
CA GLY A 172 4.69 1.93 3.72
C GLY A 172 4.18 0.48 3.77
N GLY A 173 3.26 0.14 4.67
CA GLY A 173 2.80 -1.25 4.82
C GLY A 173 2.09 -1.85 3.60
N THR A 174 1.53 -1.05 2.69
CA THR A 174 0.99 -1.54 1.40
C THR A 174 2.13 -1.97 0.47
N LEU A 175 3.14 -1.12 0.32
CA LEU A 175 4.35 -1.39 -0.46
C LEU A 175 5.08 -2.64 0.06
N ALA A 176 5.23 -2.76 1.38
CA ALA A 176 5.89 -3.90 2.01
C ALA A 176 5.15 -5.22 1.77
N ALA A 177 3.81 -5.21 1.86
CA ALA A 177 2.99 -6.38 1.60
C ALA A 177 3.02 -6.79 0.12
N LEU A 178 2.93 -5.83 -0.81
CA LEU A 178 3.01 -6.11 -2.24
C LEU A 178 4.40 -6.63 -2.64
N ARG A 179 5.48 -6.04 -2.10
CA ARG A 179 6.84 -6.57 -2.26
C ARG A 179 6.94 -8.00 -1.77
N SER A 180 6.41 -8.27 -0.58
CA SER A 180 6.46 -9.62 0.01
C SER A 180 5.71 -10.64 -0.84
N PHE A 181 4.58 -10.23 -1.42
CA PHE A 181 3.84 -11.08 -2.34
C PHE A 181 4.64 -11.35 -3.62
N ILE A 182 5.21 -10.33 -4.26
CA ILE A 182 5.99 -10.48 -5.49
C ILE A 182 7.23 -11.34 -5.26
N GLU A 183 8.06 -10.98 -4.29
CA GLU A 183 9.32 -11.68 -4.06
C GLU A 183 9.12 -13.07 -3.43
N GLY A 184 8.07 -13.24 -2.63
CA GLY A 184 7.66 -14.55 -2.11
C GLY A 184 7.19 -15.53 -3.19
N HIS A 185 6.86 -15.04 -4.40
CA HIS A 185 6.49 -15.85 -5.56
C HIS A 185 7.55 -15.81 -6.67
N GLY A 186 8.79 -15.43 -6.34
CA GLY A 186 9.94 -15.51 -7.25
C GLY A 186 10.10 -14.34 -8.22
N GLY A 187 9.31 -13.27 -8.09
CA GLY A 187 9.59 -11.99 -8.77
C GLY A 187 10.69 -11.20 -8.04
N ASN A 188 11.17 -10.12 -8.64
CA ASN A 188 12.15 -9.22 -8.01
C ASN A 188 11.65 -7.78 -8.03
N VAL A 189 11.62 -7.09 -6.90
CA VAL A 189 11.29 -5.65 -6.87
C VAL A 189 12.57 -4.83 -6.99
N VAL A 190 12.68 -4.01 -8.03
CA VAL A 190 13.89 -3.20 -8.31
C VAL A 190 13.86 -1.86 -7.59
N CYS A 191 12.68 -1.23 -7.54
CA CYS A 191 12.41 -0.04 -6.74
C CYS A 191 10.90 0.13 -6.57
N MET A 192 10.52 1.12 -5.79
CA MET A 192 9.14 1.52 -5.61
C MET A 192 9.00 3.02 -5.88
N SER A 193 7.82 3.49 -6.22
CA SER A 193 7.55 4.91 -6.41
C SER A 193 6.19 5.33 -5.86
N VAL A 194 6.09 6.56 -5.36
CA VAL A 194 4.83 7.14 -4.92
C VAL A 194 4.66 8.58 -5.41
N LEU A 195 3.42 8.96 -5.73
CA LEU A 195 3.08 10.34 -6.07
C LEU A 195 3.33 11.29 -4.88
N ALA A 196 3.00 10.84 -3.67
CA ALA A 196 3.15 11.65 -2.47
C ALA A 196 3.60 10.84 -1.24
N ASP A 197 4.25 11.54 -0.33
CA ASP A 197 4.61 11.03 0.98
C ASP A 197 3.77 11.73 2.06
N SER A 198 3.08 10.94 2.90
CA SER A 198 2.30 11.48 4.03
C SER A 198 3.15 11.71 5.29
N ASN A 199 4.36 11.16 5.35
CA ASN A 199 5.27 11.28 6.47
C ASN A 199 6.20 12.49 6.29
N MET A 200 5.61 13.68 6.22
CA MET A 200 6.39 14.89 6.42
C MET A 200 6.83 14.96 7.89
N LYS A 201 8.07 14.56 8.19
CA LYS A 201 8.83 15.20 9.29
C LYS A 201 8.82 16.75 9.15
N ALA A 202 8.39 17.27 7.99
CA ALA A 202 8.12 18.65 7.62
C ALA A 202 6.64 19.14 7.79
N ARG A 203 6.03 19.01 8.98
CA ARG A 203 5.24 20.16 9.50
C ARG A 203 6.18 21.31 9.91
N VAL A 204 7.49 21.05 9.87
CA VAL A 204 8.58 21.83 10.42
C VAL A 204 9.37 22.49 9.29
N GLY A 205 8.89 23.63 8.79
CA GLY A 205 9.68 24.76 8.25
C GLY A 205 10.82 24.55 7.24
N MET A 206 11.06 23.35 6.73
CA MET A 206 12.12 23.03 5.78
C MET A 206 11.54 23.07 4.38
N GLN A 207 11.80 24.17 3.67
CA GLN A 207 11.70 24.22 2.22
C GLN A 207 12.77 23.29 1.63
N GLY A 208 12.40 22.07 1.27
CA GLY A 208 13.28 21.15 0.59
C GLY A 208 12.52 19.95 0.03
N LEU A 209 12.88 19.55 -1.19
CA LEU A 209 12.35 18.42 -1.96
C LEU A 209 11.93 17.24 -1.09
N SER A 210 10.82 16.61 -1.47
CA SER A 210 10.46 15.30 -0.92
C SER A 210 11.62 14.34 -1.21
N ARG A 211 12.20 13.79 -0.15
CA ARG A 211 13.36 12.89 -0.26
C ARG A 211 12.88 11.47 -0.39
N ASP A 212 13.54 10.73 -1.27
CA ASP A 212 13.42 9.28 -1.30
C ASP A 212 13.78 8.72 0.06
N PHE A 213 13.21 7.56 0.36
CA PHE A 213 13.46 6.87 1.59
C PHE A 213 13.58 5.38 1.34
N ASN A 214 14.31 4.70 2.22
CA ASN A 214 14.38 3.26 2.21
C ASN A 214 13.16 2.69 2.94
N LEU A 215 12.49 1.70 2.35
CA LEU A 215 11.27 1.14 2.95
C LEU A 215 11.59 0.23 4.14
N ASN A 216 12.64 -0.58 4.05
CA ASN A 216 13.01 -1.56 5.08
C ASN A 216 13.51 -0.88 6.35
N ALA A 217 13.14 -1.45 7.49
CA ALA A 217 13.79 -1.12 8.75
C ALA A 217 15.22 -1.68 8.74
N SER A 218 16.17 -0.89 9.23
CA SER A 218 17.54 -1.37 9.46
C SER A 218 17.58 -2.31 10.67
N THR A 219 18.65 -3.10 10.79
CA THR A 219 18.90 -3.92 11.99
C THR A 219 18.89 -3.09 13.27
N ASP A 220 19.37 -1.84 13.21
CA ASP A 220 19.38 -0.93 14.36
C ASP A 220 17.98 -0.40 14.71
N ASP A 221 17.09 -0.25 13.72
CA ASP A 221 15.68 0.07 13.95
C ASP A 221 14.97 -1.06 14.70
N ILE A 222 15.22 -2.31 14.28
CA ILE A 222 14.67 -3.49 14.95
C ILE A 222 15.20 -3.61 16.39
N LYS A 223 16.53 -3.53 16.58
CA LYS A 223 17.14 -3.55 17.92
C LYS A 223 16.59 -2.45 18.83
N ARG A 224 16.34 -1.26 18.28
CA ARG A 224 15.75 -0.13 19.03
C ARG A 224 14.34 -0.46 19.51
N VAL A 225 13.51 -1.04 18.65
CA VAL A 225 12.15 -1.50 19.01
C VAL A 225 12.22 -2.62 20.06
N GLU A 226 13.07 -3.63 19.86
CA GLU A 226 13.26 -4.74 20.79
C GLU A 226 13.77 -4.29 22.16
N SER A 227 14.75 -3.38 22.20
CA SER A 227 15.30 -2.87 23.46
C SER A 227 14.25 -2.11 24.28
N LYS A 228 13.33 -1.43 23.60
CA LYS A 228 12.27 -0.64 24.25
C LYS A 228 11.08 -1.48 24.70
N HIS A 229 10.68 -2.46 23.90
CA HIS A 229 9.44 -3.20 24.10
C HIS A 229 9.64 -4.66 24.54
N GLY A 230 10.89 -5.14 24.56
CA GLY A 230 11.21 -6.53 24.89
C GLY A 230 10.90 -7.50 23.75
N LYS A 231 11.39 -8.74 23.90
CA LYS A 231 11.22 -9.83 22.90
C LYS A 231 9.76 -10.25 22.71
N ARG A 232 8.93 -10.03 23.73
CA ARG A 232 7.51 -10.40 23.73
C ARG A 232 6.71 -9.69 22.64
N LEU A 233 7.14 -8.50 22.23
CA LEU A 233 6.53 -7.80 21.10
C LEU A 233 6.64 -8.61 19.79
N ASN A 234 7.79 -9.26 19.53
CA ASN A 234 7.95 -10.09 18.34
C ASN A 234 7.03 -11.31 18.38
N GLU A 235 6.95 -11.99 19.53
CA GLU A 235 6.04 -13.12 19.72
C GLU A 235 4.56 -12.71 19.53
N PHE A 236 4.20 -11.53 20.02
CA PHE A 236 2.87 -10.95 19.79
C PHE A 236 2.63 -10.70 18.29
N TRP A 237 3.62 -10.14 17.59
CA TRP A 237 3.53 -9.84 16.16
C TRP A 237 3.35 -11.09 15.31
N GLU A 238 4.19 -12.10 15.54
CA GLU A 238 4.10 -13.39 14.83
C GLU A 238 2.74 -14.04 15.04
N ARG A 239 2.24 -14.06 16.29
CA ARG A 239 0.96 -14.68 16.64
C ARG A 239 -0.23 -13.98 15.98
N HIS A 240 -0.24 -12.65 15.93
CA HIS A 240 -1.41 -11.89 15.50
C HIS A 240 -1.37 -11.45 14.04
N ASN A 241 -0.18 -11.30 13.46
CA ASN A 241 0.02 -10.80 12.10
C ASN A 241 0.63 -11.84 11.16
N GLY A 242 1.13 -12.97 11.67
CA GLY A 242 1.69 -14.06 10.85
C GLY A 242 3.11 -13.82 10.35
N TYR A 243 3.80 -12.79 10.85
CA TYR A 243 5.18 -12.44 10.53
C TYR A 243 5.84 -11.68 11.70
N GLY A 244 7.17 -11.66 11.75
CA GLY A 244 7.94 -11.03 12.83
C GLY A 244 8.16 -9.53 12.64
N ILE A 245 8.67 -8.87 13.67
CA ILE A 245 8.96 -7.43 13.60
C ILE A 245 10.10 -7.10 12.60
N ASP A 246 10.91 -8.09 12.25
CA ASP A 246 11.92 -8.06 11.19
C ASP A 246 11.35 -7.78 9.78
N CYS A 247 10.04 -7.92 9.60
CA CYS A 247 9.34 -7.59 8.34
C CYS A 247 8.70 -6.19 8.36
N LEU A 248 8.94 -5.38 9.40
CA LEU A 248 8.41 -4.03 9.52
C LEU A 248 9.18 -3.04 8.66
N THR A 249 8.46 -2.08 8.10
CA THR A 249 9.08 -0.92 7.44
C THR A 249 9.75 -0.01 8.47
N ALA A 250 10.72 0.81 8.03
CA ALA A 250 11.37 1.82 8.87
C ALA A 250 10.36 2.77 9.55
N ARG A 251 9.25 3.07 8.87
CA ARG A 251 8.21 3.96 9.40
C ARG A 251 7.28 3.27 10.39
N GLU A 252 7.04 1.98 10.22
CA GLU A 252 6.33 1.19 11.23
C GLU A 252 7.18 1.06 12.50
N THR A 253 8.49 0.85 12.40
CA THR A 253 9.39 0.84 13.56
C THR A 253 9.48 2.21 14.24
N ASP A 254 9.54 3.30 13.47
CA ASP A 254 9.50 4.67 14.02
C ASP A 254 8.19 4.95 14.76
N PHE A 255 7.07 4.50 14.20
CA PHE A 255 5.76 4.64 14.85
C PHE A 255 5.71 3.87 16.16
N LEU A 256 6.16 2.60 16.18
CA LEU A 256 6.22 1.81 17.42
C LEU A 256 7.12 2.48 18.48
N HIS A 257 8.28 2.97 18.04
CA HIS A 257 9.22 3.66 18.91
C HIS A 257 8.67 4.95 19.53
N PHE A 258 7.67 5.61 18.92
CA PHE A 258 7.04 6.79 19.52
C PHE A 258 6.27 6.46 20.81
N PHE A 259 5.82 5.22 21.01
CA PHE A 259 5.02 4.84 22.18
C PHE A 259 5.87 4.35 23.35
N GLU A 260 5.48 4.68 24.58
CA GLU A 260 6.32 4.45 25.77
C GLU A 260 6.41 2.98 26.22
N ARG A 261 5.38 2.15 26.01
CA ARG A 261 5.32 0.78 26.58
C ARG A 261 4.67 -0.24 25.64
N GLU A 262 5.21 -1.45 25.62
CA GLU A 262 4.73 -2.62 24.83
C GLU A 262 3.24 -2.90 25.02
N HIS A 263 2.77 -2.96 26.27
CA HIS A 263 1.39 -3.31 26.59
C HIS A 263 0.37 -2.35 25.95
N ASN A 264 0.75 -1.08 25.74
CA ASN A 264 -0.11 -0.12 25.06
C ASN A 264 -0.24 -0.44 23.57
N ILE A 265 0.83 -0.91 22.94
CA ILE A 265 0.84 -1.32 21.52
C ILE A 265 -0.02 -2.57 21.35
N GLU A 266 0.21 -3.61 22.17
CA GLU A 266 -0.59 -4.85 22.13
C GLU A 266 -2.08 -4.53 22.29
N ARG A 267 -2.43 -3.74 23.32
CA ARG A 267 -3.81 -3.35 23.61
C ARG A 267 -4.44 -2.62 22.43
N CYS A 268 -3.78 -1.60 21.89
CA CYS A 268 -4.32 -0.82 20.76
C CYS A 268 -4.50 -1.69 19.51
N ILE A 269 -3.57 -2.60 19.20
CA ILE A 269 -3.72 -3.54 18.07
C ILE A 269 -4.92 -4.47 18.31
N LEU A 270 -5.06 -5.04 19.51
CA LEU A 270 -6.16 -5.93 19.85
C LEU A 270 -7.52 -5.20 19.82
N GLU A 271 -7.58 -3.95 20.25
CA GLU A 271 -8.77 -3.10 20.18
C GLU A 271 -9.20 -2.88 18.73
N GLU A 272 -8.28 -2.57 17.82
CA GLU A 272 -8.58 -2.41 16.39
C GLU A 272 -9.07 -3.73 15.77
N LYS A 273 -8.47 -4.87 16.15
CA LYS A 273 -8.91 -6.21 15.71
C LYS A 273 -10.32 -6.55 16.21
N ARG A 274 -10.60 -6.32 17.49
CA ARG A 274 -11.93 -6.55 18.11
C ARG A 274 -13.00 -5.65 17.49
N ALA A 275 -12.72 -4.35 17.35
CA ALA A 275 -13.66 -3.39 16.79
C ALA A 275 -14.05 -3.72 15.34
N THR A 276 -13.14 -4.32 14.58
CA THR A 276 -13.40 -4.75 13.20
C THR A 276 -14.19 -6.06 13.17
N HIS A 277 -13.86 -7.03 14.02
CA HIS A 277 -14.63 -8.28 14.13
C HIS A 277 -16.10 -8.02 14.51
N TYR A 278 -16.34 -7.10 15.46
CA TYR A 278 -17.70 -6.69 15.85
C TYR A 278 -18.49 -6.08 14.69
N LYS A 279 -17.84 -5.29 13.82
CA LYS A 279 -18.49 -4.68 12.65
C LYS A 279 -18.84 -5.69 11.56
N LEU A 280 -18.00 -6.72 11.38
CA LEU A 280 -18.28 -7.82 10.45
C LEU A 280 -19.38 -8.75 10.98
N GLY A 281 -19.42 -9.00 12.30
CA GLY A 281 -20.47 -9.78 12.96
C GLY A 281 -21.84 -9.09 12.90
N ALA A 282 -21.90 -7.79 13.23
CA ALA A 282 -23.15 -7.02 13.19
C ALA A 282 -23.70 -6.81 11.76
N GLY A 283 -22.87 -6.96 10.73
CA GLY A 283 -23.29 -6.90 9.32
C GLY A 283 -23.91 -8.21 8.80
N ASN A 284 -23.64 -9.34 9.46
CA ASN A 284 -24.13 -10.66 9.03
C ASN A 284 -25.52 -11.02 9.58
N ASP A 285 -26.03 -10.30 10.58
CA ASP A 285 -27.36 -10.55 11.16
C ASP A 285 -28.51 -10.07 10.25
N ASN A 286 -28.22 -9.39 9.13
CA ASN A 286 -29.23 -8.90 8.17
C ASN A 286 -29.31 -9.71 6.85
N VAL A 287 -28.59 -10.83 6.72
CA VAL A 287 -28.63 -11.68 5.50
C VAL A 287 -28.99 -13.14 5.82
N MET A 288 -29.85 -13.35 6.81
CA MET A 288 -30.51 -14.65 7.04
C MET A 288 -32.02 -14.48 7.19
N ASN A 289 -32.67 -14.00 6.13
CA ASN A 289 -34.11 -14.21 5.97
C ASN A 289 -34.49 -14.36 4.49
N VAL A 290 -33.87 -15.32 3.81
CA VAL A 290 -34.48 -15.90 2.61
C VAL A 290 -35.29 -17.10 3.09
N LYS A 291 -36.59 -16.86 3.27
CA LYS A 291 -37.59 -17.89 3.58
C LYS A 291 -37.42 -19.07 2.61
N SER A 292 -37.34 -20.26 3.20
CA SER A 292 -37.50 -21.54 2.53
C SER A 292 -38.77 -21.54 1.70
N VAL A 293 -38.61 -21.71 0.39
CA VAL A 293 -39.71 -22.02 -0.52
C VAL A 293 -40.14 -23.46 -0.21
N ALA A 294 -41.35 -23.60 0.34
CA ALA A 294 -41.95 -24.90 0.58
C ALA A 294 -42.26 -25.60 -0.76
N ALA A 295 -41.78 -26.84 -0.91
CA ALA A 295 -42.17 -27.72 -2.00
C ALA A 295 -43.65 -28.16 -1.84
N PRO A 296 -44.42 -28.33 -2.93
CA PRO A 296 -45.83 -28.67 -2.85
C PRO A 296 -46.02 -30.15 -2.50
N VAL A 297 -46.86 -30.41 -1.49
CA VAL A 297 -47.36 -31.76 -1.18
C VAL A 297 -48.51 -32.06 -2.12
N VAL A 298 -48.28 -32.99 -3.06
CA VAL A 298 -49.32 -33.66 -3.82
C VAL A 298 -50.14 -34.53 -2.85
N ARG A 299 -51.46 -34.33 -2.78
CA ARG A 299 -52.38 -35.31 -2.21
C ARG A 299 -53.34 -35.78 -3.29
N SER A 300 -53.29 -37.07 -3.53
CA SER A 300 -54.27 -37.88 -4.24
C SER A 300 -55.58 -38.00 -3.44
N ALA A 301 -56.69 -37.63 -4.06
CA ALA A 301 -57.98 -38.33 -4.02
C ALA A 301 -58.84 -37.78 -5.17
#